data_AF-A0A7V3H5N9-F1
#
_entry.id   AF-A0A7V3H5N9-F1
#
_cell.length_a   1.000
_cell.length_b   1.000
_cell.length_c   1.000
_cell.angle_alpha   90.00
_cell.angle_beta   90.00
_cell.angle_gamma   90.00
#
_symmetry.space_group_name_H-M   'P 1'
#
loop_
_entity.id
_entity.type
_entity.pdbx_description
1 polymer ?
#
loop_
_entity_poly.entity_id
_entity_poly.type
_entity_poly.pdbx_seq_one_letter_code
_entity_poly.pdbx_strand_id
1 'polypeptide(L)'
;MGTLLAWGPTADAHEKWFLDAEAYPLQAEALAHPSTWLAIGGPIALWAVALLLWRRRGQRSVIPGPERLGGTPETRDAVYAFVPLLLAVHLGVPLLVNGLNHTLFAPNNRLEGIWAHLFTLGQIGVMLGLFYGSTTRLFALLLALMWGAGLFVVGVEPMLEAIHILGFSAFFSCAGRGPLAVDRALFPKWEPSPRLLLWAVPLLRVGVGLSLIVTAFTEKLLNIPMAVDFLAEYPLNFLPALGIPLTDAQFVLMIGTVELLVGLCVLSGAFLRDIIVIAWIPFNLTLGIFGPDELVGHLPFYGAMALFFVWGASDPENLAAWKRGILKPSLGALLQR
;
A
#
# COMPACT_ATOMS: atom_id res chain seq x y z
N MET A 1 3.76 13.86 -42.86
CA MET A 1 2.33 13.71 -42.55
C MET A 1 2.23 12.64 -41.48
N GLY A 2 2.09 13.06 -40.23
CA GLY A 2 2.11 12.18 -39.06
C GLY A 2 0.77 11.50 -38.87
N THR A 3 0.76 10.17 -38.93
CA THR A 3 -0.33 9.36 -38.41
C THR A 3 -0.11 9.21 -36.91
N LEU A 4 -0.82 10.02 -36.13
CA LEU A 4 -1.07 9.76 -34.73
C LEU A 4 -1.78 8.41 -34.63
N LEU A 5 -1.10 7.43 -34.06
CA LEU A 5 -1.69 6.18 -33.64
C LEU A 5 -2.74 6.52 -32.59
N ALA A 6 -4.02 6.31 -32.91
CA ALA A 6 -5.10 6.34 -31.95
C ALA A 6 -4.88 5.16 -30.99
N TRP A 7 -4.53 5.47 -29.74
CA TRP A 7 -4.60 4.51 -28.65
C TRP A 7 -6.08 4.35 -28.32
N GLY A 8 -6.61 3.13 -28.50
CA GLY A 8 -7.95 2.76 -28.02
C GLY A 8 -7.99 2.69 -26.48
N PRO A 9 -9.19 2.62 -25.88
CA PRO A 9 -9.34 2.54 -24.43
C PRO A 9 -8.84 1.18 -23.89
N THR A 10 -8.16 1.22 -22.74
CA THR A 10 -7.29 0.15 -22.16
C THR A 10 -7.61 -0.11 -20.68
N ALA A 11 -7.33 -1.33 -20.17
CA ALA A 11 -8.29 -2.11 -19.40
C ALA A 11 -8.15 -2.36 -17.87
N ASP A 12 -8.61 -1.48 -16.96
CA ASP A 12 -8.10 -1.07 -15.61
C ASP A 12 -7.99 -2.00 -14.35
N ALA A 13 -7.41 -1.51 -13.24
CA ALA A 13 -7.50 -2.07 -11.87
C ALA A 13 -7.58 -0.93 -10.83
N HIS A 14 -8.31 -1.15 -9.73
CA HIS A 14 -9.04 -0.12 -8.96
C HIS A 14 -10.18 0.51 -9.75
N GLU A 15 -11.31 -0.19 -9.78
CA GLU A 15 -12.46 0.10 -10.63
C GLU A 15 -12.99 1.54 -10.44
N LYS A 16 -12.94 2.04 -9.20
CA LYS A 16 -13.39 3.39 -8.84
C LYS A 16 -12.50 4.51 -9.35
N TRP A 17 -11.28 4.23 -9.78
CA TRP A 17 -10.39 5.26 -10.34
C TRP A 17 -10.77 5.63 -11.78
N PHE A 18 -11.50 4.74 -12.46
CA PHE A 18 -11.77 4.84 -13.88
C PHE A 18 -13.26 4.91 -14.22
N LEU A 19 -14.12 4.37 -13.34
CA LEU A 19 -15.57 4.54 -13.42
C LEU A 19 -16.08 5.61 -12.47
N ASP A 20 -17.26 6.14 -12.79
CA ASP A 20 -18.02 6.98 -11.87
C ASP A 20 -18.59 6.13 -10.71
N ALA A 21 -17.81 6.05 -9.63
CA ALA A 21 -18.14 5.26 -8.45
C ALA A 21 -19.46 5.68 -7.79
N GLU A 22 -19.92 6.93 -7.97
CA GLU A 22 -21.19 7.41 -7.39
C GLU A 22 -22.39 6.70 -8.01
N ALA A 23 -22.26 6.17 -9.23
CA ALA A 23 -23.30 5.38 -9.89
C ALA A 23 -23.45 3.97 -9.29
N TYR A 24 -22.51 3.51 -8.46
CA TYR A 24 -22.45 2.15 -7.94
C TYR A 24 -22.35 2.10 -6.41
N PRO A 25 -23.46 2.35 -5.68
CA PRO A 25 -23.47 2.22 -4.23
C PRO A 25 -23.19 0.76 -3.80
N LEU A 26 -22.54 0.59 -2.65
CA LEU A 26 -22.29 -0.73 -2.07
C LEU A 26 -23.58 -1.52 -1.88
N GLN A 27 -23.57 -2.77 -2.34
CA GLN A 27 -24.75 -3.63 -2.40
C GLN A 27 -24.78 -4.56 -1.20
N ALA A 28 -25.46 -4.15 -0.13
CA ALA A 28 -25.63 -4.99 1.04
C ALA A 28 -26.41 -6.28 0.72
N GLU A 29 -27.23 -6.25 -0.33
CA GLU A 29 -27.96 -7.40 -0.88
C GLU A 29 -27.01 -8.51 -1.35
N ALA A 30 -25.76 -8.19 -1.72
CA ALA A 30 -24.74 -9.18 -2.05
C ALA A 30 -24.54 -10.17 -0.89
N LEU A 31 -24.70 -9.74 0.37
CA LEU A 31 -24.60 -10.59 1.55
C LEU A 31 -25.77 -11.59 1.70
N ALA A 32 -26.85 -11.43 0.94
CA ALA A 32 -27.92 -12.44 0.90
C ALA A 32 -27.53 -13.66 0.06
N HIS A 33 -26.55 -13.54 -0.84
CA HIS A 33 -26.14 -14.61 -1.74
C HIS A 33 -25.12 -15.56 -1.08
N PRO A 34 -25.35 -16.90 -1.11
CA PRO A 34 -24.41 -17.87 -0.55
C PRO A 34 -23.00 -17.83 -1.17
N SER A 35 -22.90 -17.48 -2.45
CA SER A 35 -21.62 -17.33 -3.16
C SER A 35 -20.73 -16.26 -2.53
N THR A 36 -21.32 -15.16 -2.05
CA THR A 36 -20.60 -14.08 -1.36
C THR A 36 -20.00 -14.57 -0.05
N TRP A 37 -20.76 -15.35 0.74
CA TRP A 37 -20.24 -15.96 1.97
C TRP A 37 -19.16 -16.99 1.71
N LEU A 38 -19.23 -17.74 0.60
CA LEU A 38 -18.13 -18.61 0.19
C LEU A 38 -16.89 -17.80 -0.21
N ALA A 39 -17.08 -16.72 -0.96
CA ALA A 39 -16.01 -15.81 -1.40
C ALA A 39 -15.35 -15.06 -0.22
N ILE A 40 -16.04 -14.89 0.91
CA ILE A 40 -15.50 -14.31 2.16
C ILE A 40 -14.93 -15.40 3.08
N GLY A 41 -15.71 -16.44 3.36
CA GLY A 41 -15.35 -17.51 4.30
C GLY A 41 -14.21 -18.39 3.80
N GLY A 42 -14.16 -18.65 2.48
CA GLY A 42 -13.09 -19.38 1.81
C GLY A 42 -11.70 -18.81 2.07
N PRO A 43 -11.40 -17.54 1.71
CA PRO A 43 -10.10 -16.93 1.97
C PRO A 43 -9.79 -16.81 3.46
N ILE A 44 -10.78 -16.60 4.34
CA ILE A 44 -10.56 -16.62 5.80
C ILE A 44 -10.09 -18.00 6.28
N ALA A 45 -10.74 -19.07 5.81
CA ALA A 45 -10.34 -20.44 6.13
C ALA A 45 -8.94 -20.77 5.59
N LEU A 46 -8.66 -20.40 4.33
CA LEU A 46 -7.34 -20.56 3.71
C LEU A 46 -6.26 -19.78 4.47
N TRP A 47 -6.55 -18.54 4.85
CA TRP A 47 -5.68 -17.72 5.68
C TRP A 47 -5.40 -18.37 7.04
N ALA A 48 -6.42 -18.91 7.71
CA ALA A 48 -6.24 -19.59 9.00
C ALA A 48 -5.34 -20.84 8.87
N VAL A 49 -5.52 -21.61 7.79
CA VAL A 49 -4.65 -22.75 7.45
C VAL A 49 -3.22 -22.26 7.16
N ALA A 50 -3.06 -21.21 6.34
CA ALA A 50 -1.76 -20.63 6.03
C ALA A 50 -1.05 -20.13 7.31
N LEU A 51 -1.76 -19.47 8.21
CA LEU A 51 -1.24 -19.01 9.50
C LEU A 51 -0.77 -20.18 10.37
N LEU A 52 -1.54 -21.27 10.44
CA LEU A 52 -1.16 -22.49 11.16
C LEU A 52 0.10 -23.12 10.57
N LEU A 53 0.16 -23.27 9.23
CA LEU A 53 1.31 -23.83 8.53
C LEU A 53 2.56 -22.95 8.73
N TRP A 54 2.42 -21.64 8.61
CA TRP A 54 3.50 -20.68 8.84
C TRP A 54 4.05 -20.78 10.27
N ARG A 55 3.16 -20.85 11.28
CA ARG A 55 3.57 -21.06 12.68
C ARG A 55 4.29 -22.40 12.89
N ARG A 56 3.78 -23.49 12.29
CA ARG A 56 4.43 -24.81 12.34
C ARG A 56 5.82 -24.82 11.68
N ARG A 57 6.04 -23.96 10.69
CA ARG A 57 7.35 -23.74 10.04
C ARG A 57 8.28 -22.80 10.84
N GLY A 58 7.91 -22.41 12.06
CA GLY A 58 8.69 -21.48 12.88
C GLY A 58 8.69 -20.07 12.32
N GLN A 59 7.57 -19.64 11.71
CA GLN A 59 7.36 -18.31 11.15
C GLN A 59 8.31 -17.94 10.00
N ARG A 60 8.85 -18.93 9.30
CA ARG A 60 9.75 -18.74 8.17
C ARG A 60 8.99 -18.70 6.85
N SER A 61 9.37 -17.76 5.99
CA SER A 61 8.92 -17.73 4.58
C SER A 61 9.46 -18.93 3.80
N VAL A 62 8.81 -19.28 2.70
CA VAL A 62 9.30 -20.32 1.78
C VAL A 62 10.43 -19.75 0.93
N ILE A 63 10.22 -18.55 0.39
CA ILE A 63 11.20 -17.79 -0.37
C ILE A 63 12.35 -17.37 0.56
N PRO A 64 13.61 -17.68 0.20
CA PRO A 64 14.77 -17.32 0.99
C PRO A 64 14.88 -15.80 1.17
N GLY A 65 15.34 -15.37 2.35
CA GLY A 65 15.64 -13.98 2.61
C GLY A 65 17.00 -13.55 2.03
N PRO A 66 17.31 -12.24 2.08
CA PRO A 66 18.57 -11.70 1.57
C PRO A 66 19.80 -12.43 2.12
N GLU A 67 19.77 -12.86 3.38
CA GLU A 67 20.85 -13.58 4.05
C GLU A 67 21.21 -14.91 3.37
N ARG A 68 20.22 -15.61 2.83
CA ARG A 68 20.43 -16.87 2.09
C ARG A 68 20.80 -16.65 0.63
N LEU A 69 20.59 -15.44 0.12
CA LEU A 69 20.92 -15.02 -1.23
C LEU A 69 22.26 -14.27 -1.31
N GLY A 70 23.05 -14.28 -0.23
CA GLY A 70 24.39 -13.69 -0.19
C GLY A 70 24.47 -12.28 0.42
N GLY A 71 23.36 -11.75 0.96
CA GLY A 71 23.35 -10.48 1.67
C GLY A 71 24.08 -10.57 3.01
N THR A 72 25.05 -9.68 3.25
CA THR A 72 25.78 -9.61 4.52
C THR A 72 25.03 -8.77 5.56
N PRO A 73 25.34 -8.90 6.86
CA PRO A 73 24.76 -8.05 7.91
C PRO A 73 24.92 -6.55 7.61
N GLU A 74 26.08 -6.13 7.11
CA GLU A 74 26.38 -4.73 6.80
C GLU A 74 25.51 -4.20 5.66
N THR A 75 25.27 -5.03 4.63
CA THR A 75 24.38 -4.68 3.51
C THR A 75 22.92 -4.58 3.98
N ARG A 76 22.48 -5.47 4.88
CA ARG A 76 21.12 -5.41 5.46
C ARG A 76 20.91 -4.15 6.28
N ASP A 77 21.89 -3.80 7.12
CA ASP A 77 21.87 -2.55 7.88
C ASP A 77 21.83 -1.32 6.95
N ALA A 78 22.56 -1.35 5.82
CA ALA A 78 22.54 -0.28 4.83
C ALA A 78 21.20 -0.16 4.09
N VAL A 79 20.60 -1.29 3.69
CA VAL A 79 19.26 -1.31 3.10
C VAL A 79 18.24 -0.73 4.07
N TYR A 80 18.25 -1.15 5.34
CA TYR A 80 17.34 -0.64 6.35
C TYR A 80 17.54 0.85 6.66
N ALA A 81 18.77 1.37 6.58
CA ALA A 81 19.03 2.80 6.67
C ALA A 81 18.36 3.60 5.55
N PHE A 82 18.21 3.01 4.35
CA PHE A 82 17.61 3.65 3.17
C PHE A 82 16.08 3.53 3.12
N VAL A 83 15.50 2.50 3.74
CA VAL A 83 14.04 2.21 3.71
C VAL A 83 13.16 3.44 3.99
N PRO A 84 13.38 4.26 5.04
CA PRO A 84 12.52 5.42 5.28
C PRO A 84 12.55 6.45 4.14
N LEU A 85 13.68 6.61 3.45
CA LEU A 85 13.77 7.47 2.27
C LEU A 85 12.99 6.87 1.11
N LEU A 86 13.16 5.57 0.85
CA LEU A 86 12.42 4.86 -0.19
C LEU A 86 10.91 5.02 0.03
N LEU A 87 10.42 4.78 1.24
CA LEU A 87 9.01 4.94 1.58
C LEU A 87 8.54 6.39 1.46
N ALA A 88 9.37 7.36 1.83
CA ALA A 88 9.02 8.78 1.71
C ALA A 88 8.84 9.21 0.27
N VAL A 89 9.64 8.68 -0.66
CA VAL A 89 9.50 8.93 -2.10
C VAL A 89 8.25 8.26 -2.65
N HIS A 90 8.04 6.98 -2.32
CA HIS A 90 6.89 6.19 -2.78
C HIS A 90 5.55 6.75 -2.28
N LEU A 91 5.52 7.38 -1.09
CA LEU A 91 4.35 8.09 -0.60
C LEU A 91 4.28 9.54 -1.11
N GLY A 92 5.42 10.22 -1.19
CA GLY A 92 5.50 11.64 -1.53
C GLY A 92 5.07 11.94 -2.97
N VAL A 93 5.46 11.11 -3.94
CA VAL A 93 5.08 11.31 -5.34
C VAL A 93 3.55 11.31 -5.52
N PRO A 94 2.80 10.32 -5.01
CA PRO A 94 1.34 10.36 -5.06
C PRO A 94 0.71 11.54 -4.35
N LEU A 95 1.24 11.95 -3.18
CA LEU A 95 0.76 13.15 -2.48
C LEU A 95 0.94 14.42 -3.33
N LEU A 96 2.05 14.54 -4.06
CA LEU A 96 2.26 15.65 -4.98
C LEU A 96 1.26 15.61 -6.14
N VAL A 97 1.13 14.46 -6.81
CA VAL A 97 0.24 14.31 -7.98
C VAL A 97 -1.21 14.57 -7.59
N ASN A 98 -1.71 13.90 -6.55
CA ASN A 98 -3.08 14.11 -6.05
C ASN A 98 -3.29 15.55 -5.58
N GLY A 99 -2.30 16.13 -4.88
CA GLY A 99 -2.34 17.53 -4.47
C GLY A 99 -2.52 18.49 -5.64
N LEU A 100 -1.76 18.32 -6.72
CA LEU A 100 -1.84 19.17 -7.91
C LEU A 100 -3.14 18.95 -8.70
N ASN A 101 -3.71 17.74 -8.65
CA ASN A 101 -4.98 17.40 -9.30
C ASN A 101 -6.22 17.70 -8.44
N HIS A 102 -6.05 18.33 -7.27
CA HIS A 102 -7.13 18.59 -6.30
C HIS A 102 -7.90 17.34 -5.90
N THR A 103 -7.19 16.23 -5.73
CA THR A 103 -7.74 14.98 -5.20
C THR A 103 -7.06 14.62 -3.89
N LEU A 104 -7.74 13.84 -3.05
CA LEU A 104 -7.22 13.41 -1.74
C LEU A 104 -6.80 11.93 -1.77
N PHE A 105 -5.49 11.67 -1.74
CA PHE A 105 -4.88 10.33 -1.68
C PHE A 105 -5.15 9.36 -2.85
N ALA A 106 -6.22 9.54 -3.61
CA ALA A 106 -6.62 8.72 -4.75
C ALA A 106 -7.27 9.61 -5.84
N PRO A 107 -7.20 9.24 -7.13
CA PRO A 107 -7.65 10.09 -8.25
C PRO A 107 -9.16 10.35 -8.27
N ASN A 108 -9.97 9.46 -7.67
CA ASN A 108 -11.42 9.59 -7.58
C ASN A 108 -11.90 10.46 -6.41
N ASN A 109 -11.03 10.80 -5.46
CA ASN A 109 -11.39 11.59 -4.28
C ASN A 109 -11.31 13.10 -4.57
N ARG A 110 -12.18 13.59 -5.45
CA ARG A 110 -12.19 14.99 -5.88
C ARG A 110 -12.50 15.93 -4.72
N LEU A 111 -11.78 17.05 -4.66
CA LEU A 111 -11.97 18.10 -3.68
C LEU A 111 -12.47 19.36 -4.35
N GLU A 112 -13.34 20.09 -3.65
CA GLU A 112 -13.92 21.34 -4.16
C GLU A 112 -13.68 22.52 -3.21
N GLY A 113 -13.74 23.73 -3.78
CA GLY A 113 -13.67 24.99 -3.03
C GLY A 113 -12.43 25.13 -2.14
N ILE A 114 -12.64 25.55 -0.90
CA ILE A 114 -11.53 25.79 0.06
C ILE A 114 -10.78 24.50 0.41
N TRP A 115 -11.46 23.35 0.40
CA TRP A 115 -10.86 22.07 0.75
C TRP A 115 -9.82 21.66 -0.27
N ALA A 116 -10.07 21.87 -1.56
CA ALA A 116 -9.09 21.62 -2.62
C ALA A 116 -7.76 22.30 -2.30
N HIS A 117 -7.76 23.60 -2.00
CA HIS A 117 -6.55 24.35 -1.70
C HIS A 117 -5.87 23.93 -0.38
N LEU A 118 -6.64 23.70 0.68
CA LEU A 118 -6.10 23.31 1.98
C LEU A 118 -5.42 21.93 1.93
N PHE A 119 -6.07 20.95 1.30
CA PHE A 119 -5.49 19.60 1.16
C PHE A 119 -4.37 19.56 0.12
N THR A 120 -4.42 20.33 -0.97
CA THR A 120 -3.26 20.50 -1.88
C THR A 120 -2.04 20.99 -1.11
N LEU A 121 -2.19 22.08 -0.34
CA LEU A 121 -1.10 22.63 0.48
C LEU A 121 -0.60 21.62 1.51
N GLY A 122 -1.52 20.92 2.18
CA GLY A 122 -1.20 19.87 3.15
C GLY A 122 -0.42 18.71 2.53
N GLN A 123 -0.85 18.18 1.38
CA GLN A 123 -0.22 17.03 0.72
C GLN A 123 1.19 17.39 0.23
N ILE A 124 1.34 18.58 -0.38
CA ILE A 124 2.66 19.09 -0.80
C ILE A 124 3.56 19.33 0.41
N GLY A 125 3.03 19.89 1.50
CA GLY A 125 3.76 20.10 2.74
C GLY A 125 4.27 18.79 3.34
N VAL A 126 3.40 17.77 3.46
CA VAL A 126 3.78 16.43 3.92
C VAL A 126 4.82 15.81 2.99
N MET A 127 4.61 15.88 1.67
CA MET A 127 5.56 15.36 0.68
C MET A 127 6.94 15.97 0.88
N LEU A 128 7.06 17.30 0.95
CA LEU A 128 8.35 17.98 1.12
C LEU A 128 8.99 17.68 2.48
N GLY A 129 8.18 17.72 3.54
CA GLY A 129 8.63 17.43 4.90
C GLY A 129 9.20 16.01 5.04
N LEU A 130 8.51 15.03 4.44
CA LEU A 130 9.02 13.68 4.34
C LEU A 130 10.21 13.62 3.40
N PHE A 131 10.18 14.21 2.19
CA PHE A 131 11.29 14.13 1.24
C PHE A 131 12.62 14.58 1.85
N TYR A 132 12.65 15.74 2.50
CA TYR A 132 13.85 16.25 3.18
C TYR A 132 14.12 15.59 4.54
N GLY A 133 13.12 14.95 5.14
CA GLY A 133 13.20 14.49 6.53
C GLY A 133 13.34 15.66 7.49
N SER A 134 12.54 16.71 7.30
CA SER A 134 12.45 17.85 8.20
C SER A 134 11.19 17.73 9.05
N THR A 135 11.30 17.85 10.37
CA THR A 135 10.16 17.76 11.29
C THR A 135 9.28 16.52 11.03
N THR A 136 9.89 15.36 10.75
CA THR A 136 9.21 14.19 10.18
C THR A 136 7.92 13.81 10.92
N ARG A 137 7.97 13.85 12.26
CA ARG A 137 6.83 13.47 13.12
C ARG A 137 5.66 14.46 13.05
N LEU A 138 5.94 15.75 12.80
CA LEU A 138 4.90 16.75 12.60
C LEU A 138 4.15 16.49 11.29
N PHE A 139 4.87 16.21 10.21
CA PHE A 139 4.25 15.88 8.92
C PHE A 139 3.58 14.51 8.93
N ALA A 140 4.09 13.54 9.69
CA ALA A 140 3.39 12.30 9.93
C ALA A 140 2.05 12.54 10.66
N LEU A 141 2.03 13.40 11.68
CA LEU A 141 0.79 13.80 12.34
C LEU A 141 -0.16 14.53 11.38
N LEU A 142 0.34 15.48 10.60
CA LEU A 142 -0.46 16.19 9.60
C LEU A 142 -1.10 15.21 8.61
N LEU A 143 -0.35 14.21 8.14
CA LEU A 143 -0.87 13.16 7.26
C LEU A 143 -2.05 12.39 7.90
N ALA A 144 -1.95 12.04 9.18
CA ALA A 144 -3.06 11.41 9.91
C ALA A 144 -4.25 12.35 10.13
N LEU A 145 -4.00 13.63 10.41
CA LEU A 145 -5.06 14.63 10.54
C LEU A 145 -5.79 14.86 9.21
N MET A 146 -5.07 14.86 8.09
CA MET A 146 -5.66 14.94 6.77
C MET A 146 -6.51 13.71 6.46
N TRP A 147 -6.04 12.51 6.83
CA TRP A 147 -6.87 11.31 6.75
C TRP A 147 -8.15 11.45 7.58
N GLY A 148 -8.04 11.91 8.83
CA GLY A 148 -9.21 12.13 9.69
C GLY A 148 -10.18 13.19 9.17
N ALA A 149 -9.66 14.29 8.63
CA ALA A 149 -10.48 15.34 8.01
C ALA A 149 -11.16 14.85 6.72
N GLY A 150 -10.49 13.98 5.96
CA GLY A 150 -11.03 13.36 4.75
C GLY A 150 -12.35 12.62 4.99
N LEU A 151 -12.55 12.05 6.19
CA LEU A 151 -13.81 11.38 6.55
C LEU A 151 -15.04 12.28 6.38
N PHE A 152 -14.86 13.59 6.60
CA PHE A 152 -15.92 14.59 6.51
C PHE A 152 -16.00 15.27 5.15
N VAL A 153 -14.94 15.17 4.34
CA VAL A 153 -14.82 15.92 3.07
C VAL A 153 -15.07 15.02 1.87
N VAL A 154 -14.46 13.83 1.84
CA VAL A 154 -14.61 12.86 0.74
C VAL A 154 -15.45 11.64 1.15
N GLY A 155 -15.69 11.45 2.44
CA GLY A 155 -16.57 10.41 2.97
C GLY A 155 -15.84 9.25 3.64
N VAL A 156 -16.60 8.35 4.26
CA VAL A 156 -16.04 7.25 5.07
C VAL A 156 -15.39 6.18 4.20
N GLU A 157 -16.07 5.74 3.15
CA GLU A 157 -15.64 4.62 2.32
C GLU A 157 -14.29 4.86 1.62
N PRO A 158 -14.07 5.98 0.89
CA PRO A 158 -12.77 6.21 0.25
C PRO A 158 -11.63 6.40 1.26
N MET A 159 -11.95 6.87 2.47
CA MET A 159 -10.95 7.00 3.53
C MET A 159 -10.60 5.66 4.18
N LEU A 160 -11.56 4.73 4.27
CA LEU A 160 -11.28 3.36 4.69
C LEU A 160 -10.40 2.64 3.65
N GLU A 161 -10.64 2.86 2.36
CA GLU A 161 -9.74 2.39 1.29
C GLU A 161 -8.34 2.99 1.46
N ALA A 162 -8.23 4.24 1.90
CA ALA A 162 -6.96 4.92 2.18
C ALA A 162 -6.36 4.67 3.58
N ILE A 163 -6.76 3.62 4.34
CA ILE A 163 -6.19 3.33 5.68
C ILE A 163 -4.66 3.14 5.66
N HIS A 164 -4.08 2.74 4.53
CA HIS A 164 -2.63 2.62 4.38
C HIS A 164 -1.90 3.95 4.68
N ILE A 165 -2.56 5.10 4.45
CA ILE A 165 -2.04 6.43 4.80
C ILE A 165 -1.78 6.57 6.31
N LEU A 166 -2.68 6.03 7.16
CA LEU A 166 -2.44 5.96 8.61
C LEU A 166 -1.29 5.02 8.95
N GLY A 167 -1.14 3.91 8.22
CA GLY A 167 0.00 3.01 8.34
C GLY A 167 1.33 3.72 8.07
N PHE A 168 1.40 4.53 7.02
CA PHE A 168 2.55 5.38 6.70
C PHE A 168 2.80 6.46 7.75
N SER A 169 1.76 7.16 8.19
CA SER A 169 1.86 8.14 9.28
C SER A 169 2.43 7.49 10.56
N ALA A 170 1.92 6.33 10.94
CA ALA A 170 2.39 5.58 12.10
C ALA A 170 3.84 5.11 11.93
N PHE A 171 4.21 4.65 10.73
CA PHE A 171 5.59 4.30 10.38
C PHE A 171 6.53 5.48 10.60
N PHE A 172 6.27 6.64 9.97
CA PHE A 172 7.15 7.81 10.08
C PHE A 172 7.16 8.42 11.48
N SER A 173 6.06 8.31 12.22
CA SER A 173 6.01 8.69 13.64
C SER A 173 6.92 7.84 14.52
N CYS A 174 7.08 6.54 14.18
CA CYS A 174 7.86 5.58 14.94
C CYS A 174 9.32 5.46 14.48
N ALA A 175 9.56 5.48 13.17
CA ALA A 175 10.88 5.31 12.55
C ALA A 175 11.60 6.62 12.29
N GLY A 176 10.87 7.73 12.15
CA GLY A 176 11.41 8.96 11.58
C GLY A 176 11.82 8.77 10.12
N ARG A 177 12.66 9.67 9.61
CA ARG A 177 13.20 9.60 8.24
C ARG A 177 14.56 8.94 8.13
N GLY A 178 15.04 8.34 9.22
CA GLY A 178 16.30 7.60 9.24
C GLY A 178 17.54 8.52 9.20
N PRO A 179 18.73 7.96 8.93
CA PRO A 179 20.00 8.66 9.10
C PRO A 179 20.25 9.80 8.11
N LEU A 180 19.47 9.87 7.02
CA LEU A 180 19.56 10.90 5.99
C LEU A 180 18.69 12.13 6.28
N ALA A 181 17.95 12.14 7.39
CA ALA A 181 16.99 13.19 7.70
C ALA A 181 17.67 14.49 8.13
N VAL A 182 17.18 15.63 7.61
CA VAL A 182 17.63 16.97 8.01
C VAL A 182 17.35 17.23 9.49
N ASP A 183 16.21 16.77 10.01
CA ASP A 183 15.86 16.91 11.42
C ASP A 183 16.84 16.19 12.34
N ARG A 184 17.40 15.06 11.95
CA ARG A 184 18.46 14.39 12.71
C ARG A 184 19.76 15.18 12.71
N ALA A 185 20.09 15.82 11.59
CA ALA A 185 21.31 16.62 11.47
C ALA A 185 21.22 17.92 12.30
N LEU A 186 20.06 18.58 12.31
CA LEU A 186 19.87 19.88 12.94
C LEU A 186 19.26 19.80 14.34
N PHE A 187 18.40 18.81 14.59
CA PHE A 187 17.57 18.66 15.79
C PHE A 187 17.60 17.21 16.33
N PRO A 188 18.77 16.64 16.69
CA PRO A 188 18.90 15.24 17.10
C PRO A 188 18.04 14.85 18.31
N LYS A 189 17.60 15.82 19.13
CA LYS A 189 16.67 15.59 20.25
C LYS A 189 15.25 15.21 19.81
N TRP A 190 14.89 15.45 18.54
CA TRP A 190 13.58 15.13 17.99
C TRP A 190 13.49 13.71 17.42
N GLU A 191 14.61 12.99 17.39
CA GLU A 191 14.63 11.59 16.96
C GLU A 191 13.68 10.74 17.81
N PRO A 192 12.94 9.81 17.17
CA PRO A 192 12.08 8.90 17.89
C PRO A 192 12.90 7.99 18.80
N SER A 193 12.32 7.61 19.94
CA SER A 193 12.95 6.64 20.84
C SER A 193 13.21 5.33 20.10
N PRO A 194 14.39 4.68 20.29
CA PRO A 194 14.68 3.36 19.70
C PRO A 194 13.65 2.27 20.03
N ARG A 195 12.84 2.46 21.08
CA ARG A 195 11.75 1.56 21.45
C ARG A 195 10.60 1.60 20.43
N LEU A 196 10.36 2.75 19.79
CA LEU A 196 9.29 2.92 18.79
C LEU A 196 9.60 2.20 17.48
N LEU A 197 10.87 1.93 17.19
CA LEU A 197 11.30 1.19 15.98
C LEU A 197 10.68 -0.21 15.87
N LEU A 198 10.27 -0.81 17.00
CA LEU A 198 9.57 -2.09 17.05
C LEU A 198 8.20 -2.05 16.37
N TRP A 199 7.57 -0.87 16.33
CA TRP A 199 6.19 -0.69 15.88
C TRP A 199 6.09 -0.18 14.45
N ALA A 200 7.17 0.39 13.89
CA ALA A 200 7.15 1.01 12.57
C ALA A 200 6.65 0.05 11.47
N VAL A 201 7.31 -1.09 11.31
CA VAL A 201 6.95 -2.07 10.26
C VAL A 201 5.61 -2.75 10.54
N PRO A 202 5.29 -3.20 11.77
CA PRO A 202 3.97 -3.74 12.07
C PRO A 202 2.81 -2.79 11.79
N LEU A 203 2.92 -1.51 12.15
CA LEU A 203 1.85 -0.53 11.95
C LEU A 203 1.64 -0.21 10.45
N LEU A 204 2.72 -0.08 9.68
CA LEU A 204 2.62 0.06 8.22
C LEU A 204 1.90 -1.15 7.60
N ARG A 205 2.31 -2.35 8.03
CA ARG A 205 1.75 -3.62 7.56
C ARG A 205 0.27 -3.76 7.89
N VAL A 206 -0.15 -3.33 9.07
CA VAL A 206 -1.57 -3.28 9.44
C VAL A 206 -2.32 -2.31 8.52
N GLY A 207 -1.80 -1.10 8.31
CA GLY A 207 -2.45 -0.12 7.44
C GLY A 207 -2.63 -0.62 6.01
N VAL A 208 -1.56 -1.18 5.41
CA VAL A 208 -1.59 -1.75 4.06
C VAL A 208 -2.54 -2.95 3.97
N GLY A 209 -2.46 -3.89 4.91
CA GLY A 209 -3.32 -5.07 4.92
C GLY A 209 -4.81 -4.71 5.07
N LEU A 210 -5.15 -3.75 5.93
CA LEU A 210 -6.52 -3.26 6.09
C LEU A 210 -7.04 -2.57 4.83
N SER A 211 -6.21 -1.73 4.19
CA SER A 211 -6.56 -1.06 2.93
C SER A 211 -6.92 -2.07 1.84
N LEU A 212 -6.10 -3.11 1.64
CA LEU A 212 -6.39 -4.19 0.69
C LEU A 212 -7.67 -4.95 1.03
N ILE A 213 -7.92 -5.22 2.32
CA ILE A 213 -9.17 -5.87 2.75
C ILE A 213 -10.36 -4.97 2.42
N VAL A 214 -10.30 -3.68 2.73
CA VAL A 214 -11.41 -2.75 2.44
C VAL A 214 -11.68 -2.72 0.94
N THR A 215 -10.67 -2.51 0.09
CA THR A 215 -10.82 -2.52 -1.36
C THR A 215 -11.44 -3.81 -1.89
N ALA A 216 -11.03 -4.97 -1.37
CA ALA A 216 -11.62 -6.25 -1.77
C ALA A 216 -13.14 -6.30 -1.52
N PHE A 217 -13.60 -5.68 -0.43
CA PHE A 217 -15.03 -5.56 -0.14
C PHE A 217 -15.71 -4.46 -0.97
N THR A 218 -15.14 -3.26 -1.01
CA THR A 218 -15.81 -2.07 -1.54
C THR A 218 -15.80 -1.97 -3.05
N GLU A 219 -14.86 -2.62 -3.73
CA GLU A 219 -14.79 -2.66 -5.18
C GLU A 219 -15.30 -3.99 -5.75
N LYS A 220 -15.03 -5.12 -5.09
CA LYS A 220 -15.32 -6.45 -5.68
C LYS A 220 -16.49 -7.14 -4.99
N LEU A 221 -16.29 -7.60 -3.75
CA LEU A 221 -17.21 -8.54 -3.10
C LEU A 221 -18.60 -7.95 -2.80
N LEU A 222 -18.69 -6.64 -2.56
CA LEU A 222 -19.95 -5.93 -2.32
C LEU A 222 -20.33 -4.97 -3.46
N ASN A 223 -19.61 -5.01 -4.59
CA ASN A 223 -19.88 -4.14 -5.73
C ASN A 223 -19.67 -4.83 -7.08
N ILE A 224 -20.16 -6.08 -7.19
CA ILE A 224 -20.00 -6.92 -8.38
C ILE A 224 -20.48 -6.22 -9.67
N PRO A 225 -21.60 -5.46 -9.70
CA PRO A 225 -22.01 -4.78 -10.92
C PRO A 225 -21.01 -3.74 -11.42
N MET A 226 -20.41 -2.94 -10.52
CA MET A 226 -19.34 -2.00 -10.90
C MET A 226 -18.17 -2.73 -11.54
N ALA A 227 -17.74 -3.83 -10.92
CA ALA A 227 -16.63 -4.65 -11.41
C ALA A 227 -16.93 -5.36 -12.73
N VAL A 228 -18.19 -5.74 -12.96
CA VAL A 228 -18.62 -6.34 -14.23
C VAL A 228 -18.71 -5.29 -15.33
N ASP A 229 -19.27 -4.11 -15.05
CA ASP A 229 -19.36 -3.01 -16.01
C ASP A 229 -17.96 -2.50 -16.38
N PHE A 230 -17.05 -2.50 -15.40
CA PHE A 230 -15.64 -2.31 -15.63
C PHE A 230 -15.06 -3.34 -16.60
N LEU A 231 -15.29 -4.64 -16.37
CA LEU A 231 -14.81 -5.69 -17.29
C LEU A 231 -15.41 -5.60 -18.70
N ALA A 232 -16.57 -4.97 -18.85
CA ALA A 232 -17.18 -4.72 -20.15
C ALA A 232 -16.43 -3.67 -20.97
N GLU A 233 -15.89 -2.63 -20.31
CA GLU A 233 -14.96 -1.69 -20.93
C GLU A 233 -13.59 -2.36 -21.15
N TYR A 234 -13.23 -3.24 -20.21
CA TYR A 234 -11.87 -3.68 -19.96
C TYR A 234 -11.78 -5.20 -19.80
N PRO A 235 -11.66 -5.97 -20.90
CA PRO A 235 -11.88 -7.42 -20.90
C PRO A 235 -10.70 -8.21 -20.30
N LEU A 236 -10.45 -8.01 -19.00
CA LEU A 236 -9.39 -8.67 -18.23
C LEU A 236 -9.72 -10.11 -17.86
N ASN A 237 -10.97 -10.55 -18.04
CA ASN A 237 -11.34 -11.94 -17.84
C ASN A 237 -10.75 -12.80 -18.97
N PHE A 238 -9.49 -13.22 -18.79
CA PHE A 238 -8.75 -14.03 -19.75
C PHE A 238 -9.03 -15.53 -19.65
N LEU A 239 -9.77 -15.97 -18.63
CA LEU A 239 -10.01 -17.40 -18.35
C LEU A 239 -10.82 -18.12 -19.45
N PRO A 240 -11.85 -17.51 -20.07
CA PRO A 240 -12.51 -18.09 -21.22
C PRO A 240 -11.56 -18.39 -22.39
N ALA A 241 -10.55 -17.54 -22.63
CA ALA A 241 -9.54 -17.76 -23.65
C ALA A 241 -8.62 -18.96 -23.36
N LEU A 242 -8.52 -19.37 -22.08
CA LEU A 242 -7.82 -20.57 -21.63
C LEU A 242 -8.71 -21.81 -21.56
N GLY A 243 -9.96 -21.73 -22.03
CA GLY A 243 -10.93 -22.82 -22.00
C GLY A 243 -11.63 -23.02 -20.65
N ILE A 244 -11.53 -22.04 -19.73
CA ILE A 244 -12.23 -22.06 -18.44
C ILE A 244 -13.42 -21.10 -18.54
N PRO A 245 -14.68 -21.59 -18.68
CA PRO A 245 -15.84 -20.76 -18.99
C PRO A 245 -16.39 -20.04 -17.75
N LEU A 246 -15.57 -19.18 -17.12
CA LEU A 246 -15.97 -18.31 -16.01
C LEU A 246 -16.61 -17.02 -16.55
N THR A 247 -17.78 -16.68 -16.02
CA THR A 247 -18.40 -15.38 -16.31
C THR A 247 -17.63 -14.25 -15.62
N ASP A 248 -17.81 -13.02 -16.08
CA ASP A 248 -17.15 -11.84 -15.49
C ASP A 248 -17.51 -11.69 -14.01
N ALA A 249 -18.77 -11.89 -13.63
CA ALA A 249 -19.18 -11.86 -12.23
C ALA A 249 -18.46 -12.93 -11.36
N GLN A 250 -18.22 -14.12 -11.91
CA GLN A 250 -17.46 -15.16 -11.21
C GLN A 250 -15.97 -14.83 -11.14
N PHE A 251 -15.42 -14.23 -12.20
CA PHE A 251 -14.04 -13.75 -12.24
C PHE A 251 -13.82 -12.64 -11.20
N VAL A 252 -14.72 -11.65 -11.10
CA VAL A 252 -14.70 -10.60 -10.08
C VAL A 252 -14.70 -11.19 -8.67
N LEU A 253 -15.61 -12.14 -8.39
CA LEU A 253 -15.66 -12.81 -7.09
C LEU A 253 -14.33 -13.50 -6.76
N MET A 254 -13.72 -14.17 -7.75
CA MET A 254 -12.41 -14.80 -7.59
C MET A 254 -11.32 -13.77 -7.28
N ILE A 255 -11.27 -12.65 -8.00
CA ILE A 255 -10.30 -11.56 -7.76
C ILE A 255 -10.51 -10.97 -6.35
N GLY A 256 -11.74 -10.66 -5.97
CA GLY A 256 -12.06 -10.17 -4.62
C GLY A 256 -11.65 -11.15 -3.52
N THR A 257 -11.85 -12.47 -3.73
CA THR A 257 -11.35 -13.50 -2.81
C THR A 257 -9.82 -13.52 -2.70
N VAL A 258 -9.10 -13.34 -3.81
CA VAL A 258 -7.63 -13.28 -3.82
C VAL A 258 -7.14 -12.02 -3.10
N GLU A 259 -7.71 -10.86 -3.39
CA GLU A 259 -7.38 -9.59 -2.73
C GLU A 259 -7.60 -9.67 -1.22
N LEU A 260 -8.73 -10.24 -0.79
CA LEU A 260 -9.03 -10.46 0.62
C LEU A 260 -8.00 -11.38 1.30
N LEU A 261 -7.63 -12.50 0.65
CA LEU A 261 -6.60 -13.40 1.16
C LEU A 261 -5.23 -12.72 1.29
N VAL A 262 -4.82 -11.96 0.26
CA VAL A 262 -3.57 -11.18 0.29
C VAL A 262 -3.60 -10.17 1.43
N GLY A 263 -4.68 -9.41 1.56
CA GLY A 263 -4.87 -8.44 2.64
C GLY A 263 -4.77 -9.06 4.03
N LEU A 264 -5.41 -10.22 4.26
CA LEU A 264 -5.33 -10.97 5.53
C LEU A 264 -3.91 -11.49 5.83
N CYS A 265 -3.21 -12.02 4.82
CA CYS A 265 -1.84 -12.47 4.96
C CYS A 265 -0.88 -11.31 5.27
N VAL A 266 -1.01 -10.18 4.57
CA VAL A 266 -0.25 -8.96 4.88
C VAL A 266 -0.56 -8.48 6.29
N LEU A 267 -1.84 -8.31 6.64
CA LEU A 267 -2.31 -7.86 7.96
C LEU A 267 -1.80 -8.73 9.12
N SER A 268 -1.65 -10.04 8.91
CA SER A 268 -1.15 -10.98 9.92
C SER A 268 0.36 -11.20 9.88
N GLY A 269 1.01 -10.94 8.73
CA GLY A 269 2.41 -11.23 8.48
C GLY A 269 2.66 -12.70 8.12
N ALA A 270 1.61 -13.49 7.91
CA ALA A 270 1.72 -14.88 7.51
C ALA A 270 2.30 -14.98 6.09
N PHE A 271 3.42 -15.69 5.95
CA PHE A 271 4.12 -15.84 4.66
C PHE A 271 4.33 -14.52 3.92
N LEU A 272 4.60 -13.43 4.65
CA LEU A 272 4.58 -12.07 4.11
C LEU A 272 5.44 -11.93 2.84
N ARG A 273 6.69 -12.42 2.85
CA ARG A 273 7.57 -12.36 1.67
C ARG A 273 6.99 -13.12 0.48
N ASP A 274 6.47 -14.32 0.71
CA ASP A 274 5.89 -15.18 -0.32
C ASP A 274 4.68 -14.49 -0.97
N ILE A 275 3.82 -13.90 -0.14
CA ILE A 275 2.63 -13.17 -0.56
C ILE A 275 3.00 -11.90 -1.32
N ILE A 276 4.05 -11.18 -0.94
CA ILE A 276 4.53 -10.01 -1.70
C ILE A 276 4.99 -10.42 -3.11
N VAL A 277 5.73 -11.52 -3.24
CA VAL A 277 6.19 -12.01 -4.56
C VAL A 277 5.00 -12.37 -5.45
N ILE A 278 3.98 -13.02 -4.87
CA ILE A 278 2.74 -13.33 -5.61
C ILE A 278 2.01 -12.05 -5.98
N ALA A 279 1.84 -11.11 -5.05
CA ALA A 279 1.10 -9.87 -5.25
C ALA A 279 1.76 -8.92 -6.28
N TRP A 280 3.07 -8.99 -6.48
CA TRP A 280 3.72 -8.22 -7.55
C TRP A 280 3.23 -8.60 -8.94
N ILE A 281 2.77 -9.84 -9.17
CA ILE A 281 2.29 -10.26 -10.49
C ILE A 281 1.07 -9.42 -10.92
N PRO A 282 -0.06 -9.40 -10.19
CA PRO A 282 -1.19 -8.57 -10.57
C PRO A 282 -0.82 -7.08 -10.57
N PHE A 283 -0.14 -6.57 -9.54
CA PHE A 283 0.24 -5.15 -9.46
C PHE A 283 1.06 -4.67 -10.68
N ASN A 284 1.97 -5.49 -11.21
CA ASN A 284 2.77 -5.10 -12.37
C ASN A 284 2.07 -5.40 -13.70
N LEU A 285 1.22 -6.43 -13.74
CA LEU A 285 0.42 -6.72 -14.93
C LEU A 285 -0.51 -5.54 -15.24
N THR A 286 -1.12 -4.97 -14.20
CA THR A 286 -2.04 -3.83 -14.31
C THR A 286 -1.32 -2.55 -14.73
N LEU A 287 -0.11 -2.27 -14.22
CA LEU A 287 0.71 -1.14 -14.65
C LEU A 287 0.94 -1.08 -16.17
N GLY A 288 1.27 -2.22 -16.77
CA GLY A 288 1.56 -2.31 -18.20
C GLY A 288 0.34 -1.98 -19.08
N ILE A 289 -0.86 -1.98 -18.49
CA ILE A 289 -2.11 -1.78 -19.20
C ILE A 289 -2.73 -0.41 -18.86
N PHE A 290 -2.54 0.13 -17.64
CA PHE A 290 -3.28 1.32 -17.12
C PHE A 290 -2.44 2.58 -16.96
N GLY A 291 -1.13 2.44 -17.11
CA GLY A 291 -0.25 3.59 -17.25
C GLY A 291 -0.13 4.44 -15.97
N PRO A 292 -0.12 5.78 -16.08
CA PRO A 292 0.33 6.64 -14.99
C PRO A 292 -0.56 6.65 -13.74
N ASP A 293 -1.89 6.64 -13.88
CA ASP A 293 -2.80 6.76 -12.73
C ASP A 293 -2.71 5.54 -11.83
N GLU A 294 -2.63 4.35 -12.44
CA GLU A 294 -2.36 3.09 -11.75
C GLU A 294 -1.01 3.10 -11.03
N LEU A 295 0.04 3.60 -11.71
CA LEU A 295 1.35 3.73 -11.09
C LEU A 295 1.30 4.64 -9.86
N VAL A 296 0.70 5.81 -10.00
CA VAL A 296 0.60 6.80 -8.93
C VAL A 296 -0.17 6.25 -7.74
N GLY A 297 -1.32 5.62 -7.96
CA GLY A 297 -2.11 5.03 -6.88
C GLY A 297 -1.40 3.86 -6.17
N HIS A 298 -0.62 3.07 -6.90
CA HIS A 298 0.08 1.91 -6.35
C HIS A 298 1.46 2.19 -5.77
N LEU A 299 2.07 3.34 -6.05
CA LEU A 299 3.41 3.69 -5.55
C LEU A 299 3.58 3.49 -4.03
N PRO A 300 2.63 3.89 -3.14
CA PRO A 300 2.78 3.64 -1.71
C PRO A 300 2.84 2.14 -1.41
N PHE A 301 2.02 1.33 -2.08
CA PHE A 301 2.04 -0.12 -1.94
C PHE A 301 3.36 -0.71 -2.43
N TYR A 302 3.90 -0.27 -3.57
CA TYR A 302 5.22 -0.70 -4.05
C TYR A 302 6.32 -0.46 -3.02
N GLY A 303 6.33 0.71 -2.38
CA GLY A 303 7.29 1.03 -1.32
C GLY A 303 7.15 0.08 -0.12
N ALA A 304 5.92 -0.13 0.35
CA ALA A 304 5.64 -1.02 1.47
C ALA A 304 5.98 -2.49 1.14
N MET A 305 5.66 -2.95 -0.07
CA MET A 305 5.99 -4.28 -0.57
C MET A 305 7.49 -4.51 -0.63
N ALA A 306 8.27 -3.54 -1.11
CA ALA A 306 9.73 -3.63 -1.12
C ALA A 306 10.29 -3.82 0.31
N LEU A 307 9.78 -3.07 1.29
CA LEU A 307 10.12 -3.27 2.70
C LEU A 307 9.70 -4.66 3.19
N PHE A 308 8.45 -5.08 2.95
CA PHE A 308 7.92 -6.35 3.42
C PHE A 308 8.63 -7.55 2.81
N PHE A 309 9.09 -7.45 1.56
CA PHE A 309 9.91 -8.47 0.91
C PHE A 309 11.24 -8.66 1.65
N VAL A 310 11.96 -7.57 1.93
CA VAL A 310 13.23 -7.60 2.67
C VAL A 310 13.00 -8.09 4.10
N TRP A 311 12.00 -7.54 4.78
CA TRP A 311 11.64 -7.88 6.16
C TRP A 311 11.26 -9.35 6.30
N GLY A 312 10.34 -9.83 5.48
CA GLY A 312 9.81 -11.20 5.43
C GLY A 312 9.18 -11.67 6.73
N ALA A 313 10.00 -12.09 7.70
CA ALA A 313 9.55 -12.52 9.01
C ALA A 313 10.16 -11.64 10.09
N SER A 314 9.41 -11.37 11.16
CA SER A 314 9.92 -10.67 12.33
C SER A 314 10.82 -11.62 13.15
N ASP A 315 12.05 -11.85 12.67
CA ASP A 315 13.09 -12.53 13.45
C ASP A 315 13.97 -11.52 14.23
N PRO A 316 14.63 -11.95 15.32
CA PRO A 316 15.45 -11.07 16.15
C PRO A 316 16.61 -10.39 15.39
N GLU A 317 17.17 -11.05 14.38
CA GLU A 317 18.30 -10.54 13.62
C GLU A 317 17.86 -9.40 12.68
N ASN A 318 16.72 -9.57 12.00
CA ASN A 318 16.09 -8.55 11.16
C ASN A 318 15.79 -7.29 11.97
N LEU A 319 15.23 -7.46 13.16
CA LEU A 319 14.97 -6.33 14.06
C LEU A 319 16.27 -5.66 14.54
N ALA A 320 17.32 -6.43 14.81
CA ALA A 320 18.62 -5.89 15.19
C ALA A 320 19.24 -5.11 14.02
N ALA A 321 19.19 -5.65 12.80
CA ALA A 321 19.68 -4.99 11.59
C ALA A 321 18.90 -3.70 11.28
N TRP A 322 17.58 -3.74 11.42
CA TRP A 322 16.71 -2.56 11.33
C TRP A 322 17.15 -1.46 12.30
N LYS A 323 17.32 -1.80 13.57
CA LYS A 323 17.78 -0.84 14.59
C LYS A 323 19.15 -0.30 14.27
N ARG A 324 20.12 -1.15 13.90
CA ARG A 324 21.47 -0.70 13.54
C ARG A 324 21.45 0.22 12.33
N GLY A 325 20.70 -0.12 11.29
CA GLY A 325 20.55 0.68 10.07
C GLY A 325 19.97 2.07 10.35
N ILE A 326 18.84 2.13 11.07
CA ILE A 326 18.17 3.39 11.39
C ILE A 326 18.97 4.24 12.37
N LEU A 327 19.66 3.62 13.32
CA LEU A 327 20.44 4.34 14.34
C LEU A 327 21.86 4.70 13.89
N LYS A 328 22.25 4.42 12.63
CA LYS A 328 23.55 4.87 12.09
C LYS A 328 23.72 6.38 12.30
N PRO A 329 24.96 6.87 12.54
CA PRO A 329 25.23 8.30 12.63
C PRO A 329 24.69 9.04 11.42
N SER A 330 24.22 10.26 11.63
CA SER A 330 23.75 11.10 10.52
C SER A 330 24.89 11.37 9.54
N LEU A 331 24.54 11.64 8.28
CA LEU A 331 25.53 11.97 7.25
C LEU A 331 26.45 13.13 7.69
N GLY A 332 25.91 14.12 8.40
CA GLY A 332 26.67 15.24 8.97
C GLY A 332 27.69 14.82 10.04
N ALA A 333 27.35 13.83 10.88
CA ALA A 333 28.29 13.30 11.88
C ALA A 333 29.40 12.43 11.25
N LEU A 334 29.15 11.85 10.08
CA LEU A 334 30.15 11.10 9.31
C LEU A 334 31.12 12.03 8.56
N LEU A 335 30.66 13.20 8.13
CA LEU A 335 31.47 14.21 7.44
C LEU A 335 32.37 15.05 8.37
N GLN A 336 32.15 14.96 9.69
CA GLN A 336 32.96 15.64 10.71
C GLN A 336 34.11 14.76 11.27
N ARG A 337 34.31 13.56 10.70
CA ARG A 337 35.42 12.64 11.01
C ARG A 337 36.37 12.54 9.83
#